data_AF-A0A832M4L5-F1
#
_entry.id   AF-A0A832M4L5-F1
#
_cell.length_a   1.000
_cell.length_b   1.000
_cell.length_c   1.000
_cell.angle_alpha   90.00
_cell.angle_beta   90.00
_cell.angle_gamma   90.00
#
_symmetry.space_group_name_H-M   'P 1'
#
loop_
_entity.id
_entity.type
_entity.pdbx_description
1 polymer ?
#
loop_
_entity_poly.entity_id
_entity_poly.type
_entity_poly.pdbx_seq_one_letter_code
_entity_poly.pdbx_strand_id
1 'polypeptide(L)'
;SSLFIARLHFRFGMNVDWETAQQKGRHVLQIMDDDLQERTWLECGSPTLADIACYPYVGLAPEGKVALEPYPHVVAWIERIKQLPGYEGIEGL
;
A
#
# COMPACT_ATOMS: atom_id res chain seq x y z
N SER A 1 -15.45 -4.10 29.87
CA SER A 1 -16.21 -5.33 30.17
C SER A 1 -15.99 -6.37 29.08
N SER A 2 -15.37 -7.51 29.43
CA SER A 2 -15.28 -8.84 28.79
C SER A 2 -15.46 -9.07 27.27
N LEU A 3 -16.33 -8.35 26.55
CA LEU A 3 -16.57 -8.51 25.11
C LEU A 3 -15.36 -8.11 24.24
N PHE A 4 -14.55 -7.14 24.69
CA PHE A 4 -13.38 -6.67 23.94
C PHE A 4 -12.24 -7.71 23.91
N ILE A 5 -12.08 -8.48 24.99
CA ILE A 5 -11.06 -9.55 25.12
C ILE A 5 -11.43 -10.77 24.26
N ALA A 6 -12.73 -11.07 24.13
CA ALA A 6 -13.22 -12.17 23.27
C ALA A 6 -12.93 -11.93 21.77
N ARG A 7 -13.00 -10.68 21.28
CA ARG A 7 -12.67 -10.34 19.89
C ARG A 7 -11.17 -10.45 19.58
N LEU A 8 -10.31 -10.16 20.55
CA LEU A 8 -8.85 -10.19 20.40
C LEU A 8 -8.30 -11.63 20.43
N HIS A 9 -8.82 -12.50 21.30
CA HIS A 9 -8.39 -13.90 21.39
C HIS A 9 -8.67 -14.71 20.10
N PHE A 10 -9.74 -14.39 19.36
CA PHE A 10 -10.06 -15.05 18.09
C PHE A 10 -9.31 -14.46 16.87
N ARG A 11 -8.66 -13.30 17.00
CA ARG A 11 -8.22 -12.49 15.85
C ARG A 11 -6.71 -12.45 15.62
N PHE A 12 -5.89 -12.93 16.54
CA PHE A 12 -4.43 -13.03 16.36
C PHE A 12 -3.87 -14.45 16.56
N GLY A 13 -4.72 -15.47 16.42
CA GLY A 13 -4.30 -16.86 16.21
C GLY A 13 -3.94 -17.16 14.74
N MET A 14 -3.58 -16.13 13.96
CA MET A 14 -3.11 -16.34 12.60
C MET A 14 -1.61 -16.61 12.68
N ASN A 15 -1.22 -17.84 12.33
CA ASN A 15 0.09 -18.08 11.77
C ASN A 15 0.14 -17.30 10.45
N VAL A 16 0.35 -15.98 10.53
CA VAL A 16 0.50 -15.14 9.35
C VAL A 16 1.78 -15.63 8.73
N ASP A 17 1.63 -16.41 7.68
CA ASP A 17 2.75 -16.80 6.85
C ASP A 17 3.28 -15.51 6.21
N TRP A 18 4.27 -14.93 6.90
CA TRP A 18 4.94 -13.70 6.53
C TRP A 18 5.53 -13.79 5.12
N GLU A 19 5.91 -14.99 4.69
CA GLU A 19 6.42 -15.22 3.35
C GLU A 19 5.29 -15.14 2.32
N THR A 20 4.15 -15.81 2.58
CA THR A 20 2.95 -15.69 1.73
C THR A 20 2.41 -14.25 1.69
N ALA A 21 2.41 -13.53 2.82
CA ALA A 21 1.98 -12.13 2.87
C ALA A 21 2.88 -11.23 2.02
N GLN A 22 4.19 -11.39 2.12
CA GLN A 22 5.16 -10.66 1.30
C GLN A 22 5.06 -11.03 -0.19
N GLN A 23 4.84 -12.31 -0.53
CA GLN A 23 4.64 -12.74 -1.92
C GLN A 23 3.40 -12.09 -2.52
N LYS A 24 2.28 -12.06 -1.78
CA LYS A 24 1.06 -11.37 -2.21
C LYS A 24 1.28 -9.87 -2.35
N GLY A 25 2.00 -9.24 -1.41
CA GLY A 25 2.38 -7.83 -1.50
C GLY A 25 3.17 -7.52 -2.76
N ARG A 26 4.23 -8.29 -3.04
CA ARG A 26 5.02 -8.17 -4.29
C ARG A 26 4.18 -8.38 -5.54
N HIS A 27 3.24 -9.32 -5.53
CA HIS A 27 2.37 -9.57 -6.67
C HIS A 27 1.42 -8.39 -6.94
N VAL A 28 0.83 -7.80 -5.89
CA VAL A 28 -0.01 -6.61 -6.03
C VAL A 28 0.82 -5.41 -6.51
N LEU A 29 2.04 -5.22 -5.99
CA LEU A 29 2.93 -4.17 -6.45
C LEU A 29 3.32 -4.35 -7.93
N GLN A 30 3.55 -5.58 -8.38
CA GLN A 30 3.83 -5.86 -9.79
C GLN A 30 2.64 -5.48 -10.67
N ILE A 31 1.43 -5.92 -10.32
CA ILE A 31 0.21 -5.56 -11.08
C ILE A 31 0.04 -4.04 -11.12
N MET A 32 0.27 -3.37 -10.00
CA MET A 32 0.14 -1.92 -9.91
C MET A 32 1.23 -1.21 -10.74
N ASP A 33 2.47 -1.71 -10.77
CA ASP A 33 3.53 -1.14 -11.60
C ASP A 33 3.24 -1.33 -13.09
N ASP A 34 2.74 -2.51 -13.49
CA ASP A 34 2.34 -2.81 -14.86
C ASP A 34 1.16 -1.91 -15.31
N ASP A 35 0.16 -1.73 -14.45
CA ASP A 35 -0.98 -0.83 -14.74
C ASP A 35 -0.54 0.65 -14.82
N LEU A 36 0.37 1.08 -13.94
CA LEU A 36 0.92 2.44 -13.90
C LEU A 36 1.96 2.71 -15.00
N GLN A 37 2.41 1.67 -15.70
CA GLN A 37 3.22 1.83 -16.91
C GLN A 37 2.39 2.49 -18.03
N GLU A 38 1.14 2.09 -18.18
CA GLU A 38 0.23 2.65 -19.21
C GLU A 38 -0.61 3.82 -18.68
N ARG A 39 -0.75 3.96 -17.35
CA ARG A 39 -1.62 4.95 -16.71
C ARG A 39 -0.88 5.82 -15.71
N THR A 40 -1.18 7.11 -15.68
CA THR A 40 -0.54 8.04 -14.72
C THR A 40 -1.10 7.95 -13.29
N TRP A 41 -2.32 7.44 -13.15
CA TRP A 41 -3.08 7.29 -11.90
C TRP A 41 -3.82 5.95 -11.93
N LEU A 42 -4.24 5.43 -10.77
CA LEU A 42 -4.92 4.14 -10.70
C LEU A 42 -6.21 4.10 -11.52
N GLU A 43 -6.93 5.23 -11.64
CA GLU A 43 -8.19 5.30 -12.38
C GLU A 43 -8.40 6.68 -13.04
N CYS A 44 -9.16 6.73 -14.14
CA CYS A 44 -9.67 7.97 -14.77
C CYS A 44 -8.63 9.05 -15.16
N GLY A 45 -7.34 8.76 -15.17
CA GLY A 45 -6.28 9.71 -15.57
C GLY A 45 -6.13 10.92 -14.64
N SER A 46 -6.71 10.89 -13.44
CA SER A 46 -6.63 11.95 -12.43
C SER A 46 -6.55 11.33 -11.03
N PRO A 47 -6.02 12.03 -10.00
CA PRO A 47 -5.95 11.48 -8.65
C PRO A 47 -7.36 11.25 -8.10
N THR A 48 -7.64 10.02 -7.67
CA THR A 48 -8.95 9.62 -7.13
C THR A 48 -8.87 9.16 -5.67
N LEU A 49 -10.02 8.84 -5.08
CA LEU A 49 -10.10 8.22 -3.75
C LEU A 49 -9.35 6.88 -3.69
N ALA A 50 -9.25 6.14 -4.80
CA ALA A 50 -8.49 4.89 -4.86
C ALA A 50 -7.01 5.15 -4.58
N ASP A 51 -6.45 6.22 -5.15
CA ASP A 51 -5.04 6.57 -4.95
C ASP A 51 -4.75 6.93 -3.49
N ILE A 52 -5.63 7.74 -2.87
CA ILE A 52 -5.51 8.14 -1.45
C ILE A 52 -5.65 6.92 -0.52
N ALA A 53 -6.55 5.99 -0.83
CA ALA A 53 -6.76 4.79 -0.02
C ALA A 53 -5.59 3.80 -0.12
N CYS A 54 -4.97 3.67 -1.29
CA CYS A 54 -3.85 2.75 -1.52
C CYS A 54 -2.51 3.32 -1.07
N TYR A 55 -2.30 4.63 -1.16
CA TYR A 55 -1.05 5.32 -0.83
C TYR A 55 -0.40 4.93 0.51
N PRO A 56 -1.10 4.97 1.66
CA PRO A 56 -0.48 4.62 2.94
C PRO A 56 0.01 3.17 2.98
N TYR A 57 -0.74 2.23 2.40
CA TYR A 57 -0.36 0.81 2.41
C TYR A 57 0.83 0.52 1.51
N VAL A 58 0.89 1.17 0.34
CA VAL A 58 2.00 1.01 -0.60
C VAL A 58 3.24 1.74 -0.08
N GLY A 59 3.08 2.95 0.45
CA GLY A 59 4.19 3.72 1.01
C GLY A 59 4.83 3.08 2.24
N LEU A 60 4.05 2.39 3.08
CA LEU A 60 4.55 1.63 4.23
C LEU A 60 4.99 0.20 3.88
N ALA A 61 4.97 -0.21 2.61
CA ALA A 61 5.46 -1.53 2.18
C ALA A 61 6.90 -1.85 2.65
N PRO A 62 7.84 -0.88 2.74
CA PRO A 62 9.17 -1.12 3.30
C PRO A 62 9.16 -1.58 4.77
N GLU A 63 8.18 -1.17 5.59
CA GLU A 63 8.01 -1.68 6.96
C GLU A 63 7.71 -3.19 6.97
N GLY A 64 7.02 -3.67 5.93
CA GLY A 64 6.74 -5.08 5.68
C GLY A 64 7.90 -5.86 5.04
N LYS A 65 9.10 -5.26 4.94
CA LYS A 65 10.27 -5.80 4.21
C LYS A 65 10.00 -6.05 2.72
N VAL A 66 9.10 -5.29 2.11
CA VAL A 66 8.84 -5.32 0.68
C VAL A 66 9.48 -4.08 0.04
N ALA A 67 10.54 -4.33 -0.73
CA ALA A 67 11.28 -3.31 -1.48
C ALA A 67 10.37 -2.67 -2.55
N LEU A 68 10.41 -1.34 -2.66
CA LEU A 68 9.70 -0.57 -3.68
C LEU A 68 10.59 -0.23 -4.89
N GLU A 69 11.91 -0.35 -4.72
CA GLU A 69 12.95 -0.12 -5.73
C GLU A 69 12.74 -0.91 -7.04
N PRO A 70 12.20 -2.14 -7.04
CA PRO A 70 11.91 -2.87 -8.27
C PRO A 70 10.73 -2.30 -9.10
N TYR A 71 9.96 -1.36 -8.55
CA TYR A 71 8.68 -0.88 -9.10
C TYR A 71 8.75 0.64 -9.40
N PRO A 72 9.41 1.05 -10.50
CA PRO A 72 9.68 2.46 -10.79
C PRO A 72 8.41 3.28 -11.05
N HIS A 73 7.35 2.69 -11.62
CA HIS A 73 6.09 3.39 -11.88
C HIS A 73 5.32 3.61 -10.59
N VAL A 74 5.35 2.66 -9.67
CA VAL A 74 4.81 2.81 -8.30
C VAL A 74 5.54 3.91 -7.55
N VAL A 75 6.88 3.95 -7.59
CA VAL A 75 7.68 5.01 -6.96
C VAL A 75 7.33 6.38 -7.54
N ALA A 76 7.22 6.49 -8.88
CA ALA A 76 6.83 7.73 -9.54
C ALA A 76 5.40 8.17 -9.16
N TRP A 77 4.48 7.23 -8.96
CA TRP A 77 3.13 7.49 -8.50
C TRP A 77 3.09 7.98 -7.04
N ILE A 78 3.88 7.39 -6.14
CA ILE A 78 4.05 7.87 -4.75
C ILE A 78 4.52 9.32 -4.74
N GLU A 79 5.57 9.64 -5.49
CA GLU A 79 6.09 11.01 -5.59
C GLU A 79 5.04 11.97 -6.15
N ARG A 80 4.23 11.54 -7.13
CA ARG A 80 3.14 12.36 -7.68
C ARG A 80 2.08 12.68 -6.64
N ILE A 81 1.75 11.73 -5.75
CA ILE A 81 0.81 11.95 -4.64
C ILE A 81 1.38 12.96 -3.63
N LYS A 82 2.66 12.84 -3.29
CA LYS A 82 3.36 13.78 -2.39
C LYS A 82 3.34 15.22 -2.91
N GLN A 83 3.22 15.41 -4.23
CA GLN A 83 3.14 16.73 -4.89
C GLN A 83 1.69 17.28 -5.01
N LEU A 84 0.66 16.54 -4.58
CA LEU A 84 -0.71 17.02 -4.68
C LEU A 84 -0.99 18.18 -3.71
N PRO A 85 -1.76 19.21 -4.13
CA PRO A 85 -2.11 20.32 -3.26
C PRO A 85 -2.99 19.83 -2.10
N GLY A 86 -2.58 20.14 -0.87
CA GLY A 86 -3.28 19.67 0.34
C GLY A 86 -2.83 18.30 0.84
N TYR A 87 -1.76 17.72 0.27
CA TYR A 87 -1.11 16.56 0.87
C TYR A 87 -0.49 16.94 2.22
N GLU A 88 -1.08 16.42 3.30
CA GLU A 88 -0.44 16.42 4.62
C GLU A 88 0.31 15.10 4.78
N GLY A 89 1.63 15.20 4.97
CA GLY A 89 2.52 14.05 5.08
C GLY A 89 2.04 13.06 6.14
N ILE A 90 2.06 11.78 5.80
CA ILE A 90 1.80 10.72 6.77
C ILE A 90 3.07 10.59 7.61
N GLU A 91 2.96 10.71 8.93
CA GLU A 91 4.08 10.51 9.85
C GLU A 91 4.63 9.08 9.68
N GLY A 92 5.90 8.95 9.27
CA GLY A 92 6.56 7.67 8.97
C GLY A 92 6.83 7.38 7.49
N LEU A 93 6.57 8.32 6.57
CA LEU A 93 6.70 8.18 5.11
C LEU A 93 7.51 9.30 4.44
#